data_AF-A0AAW0H861-F1
#
_entry.id   AF-A0AAW0H861-F1
#
_cell.length_a   1.000
_cell.length_b   1.000
_cell.length_c   1.000
_cell.angle_alpha   90.00
_cell.angle_beta   90.00
_cell.angle_gamma   90.00
#
_symmetry.space_group_name_H-M   'P 1'
#
loop_
_entity.id
_entity.type
_entity.pdbx_description
1 polymer ?
#
loop_
_entity_poly.entity_id
_entity_poly.type
_entity_poly.pdbx_seq_one_letter_code
_entity_poly.pdbx_strand_id
1 'polypeptide(L)' 'MLSMRCAFAGGNWAPFYPFSRNHNTIGTKRQDPVSWNSTFEDISRSVLETRYTLLPYLYTLMYKAHTEGSTVVRPLLHE' A
#
# COMPACT_ATOMS: atom_id res chain seq x y z
N MET A 1 -5.50 13.34 -0.65
CA MET A 1 -4.86 12.31 0.20
C MET A 1 -5.81 11.13 0.24
N LEU A 2 -5.59 10.11 -0.61
CA LEU A 2 -6.55 9.00 -0.76
C LEU A 2 -6.67 8.25 0.57
N SER A 3 -7.86 8.28 1.16
CA SER A 3 -8.28 7.37 2.21
C SER A 3 -8.20 5.95 1.64
N MET A 4 -7.25 5.14 2.11
CA MET A 4 -7.33 3.69 1.97
C MET A 4 -8.58 3.22 2.71
N ARG A 5 -9.69 3.14 1.97
CA ARG A 5 -10.74 2.19 2.30
C ARG A 5 -10.18 0.81 2.00
N CYS A 6 -9.35 0.30 2.91
CA CYS A 6 -9.09 -1.13 2.97
C CYS A 6 -10.46 -1.80 3.03
N ALA A 7 -10.70 -2.79 2.16
CA ALA A 7 -11.74 -3.81 2.32
C ALA A 7 -13.11 -3.68 1.65
N PHE A 8 -13.37 -2.83 0.64
CA PHE A 8 -14.65 -2.93 -0.10
C PHE A 8 -14.57 -3.15 -1.61
N ALA A 9 -13.38 -3.23 -2.21
CA ALA A 9 -13.23 -3.34 -3.66
C ALA A 9 -12.29 -4.47 -4.13
N GLY A 10 -12.18 -5.57 -3.38
CA GLY A 10 -11.56 -6.83 -3.85
C GLY A 10 -10.09 -6.81 -4.30
N GLY A 11 -9.38 -5.68 -4.19
CA GLY A 11 -8.02 -5.50 -4.71
C GLY A 11 -6.96 -5.43 -3.61
N ASN A 12 -5.96 -6.29 -3.71
CA ASN A 12 -4.78 -6.34 -2.81
C ASN A 12 -3.68 -5.33 -3.20
N TRP A 13 -4.04 -4.22 -3.87
CA TRP A 13 -3.08 -3.29 -4.49
C TRP A 13 -2.58 -2.20 -3.54
N ALA A 14 -3.32 -1.97 -2.46
CA ALA A 14 -3.08 -0.89 -1.50
C ALA A 14 -1.65 -0.90 -0.91
N PRO A 15 -1.05 -2.06 -0.55
CA PRO A 15 0.32 -2.10 -0.06
C PRO A 15 1.40 -1.75 -1.09
N PHE A 16 1.09 -1.52 -2.36
CA PHE A 16 2.10 -1.15 -3.37
C PHE A 16 2.20 0.36 -3.63
N TYR A 17 1.37 1.18 -2.98
CA TYR A 17 1.59 2.63 -3.01
C TYR A 17 2.91 2.99 -2.31
N PRO A 18 3.71 3.92 -2.86
CA PRO A 18 4.88 4.49 -2.18
C PRO A 18 4.58 4.86 -0.72
N PHE A 19 3.49 5.61 -0.54
CA PHE A 19 2.94 5.97 0.75
C PHE A 19 1.67 5.15 1.01
N SER A 20 1.78 4.13 1.84
CA SER A 20 0.70 3.20 2.17
C SER A 20 0.22 3.45 3.59
N ARG A 21 -0.95 4.09 3.76
CA ARG A 21 -1.52 4.44 5.07
C ARG A 21 -3.03 4.18 5.12
N ASN A 22 -3.46 3.33 6.04
CA ASN A 22 -4.86 3.22 6.42
C ASN A 22 -5.24 4.41 7.31
N HIS A 23 -6.26 5.17 6.93
CA HIS A 23 -6.74 6.34 7.67
C HIS A 23 -8.24 6.48 7.54
N ASN A 24 -8.89 6.95 8.59
CA ASN A 24 -10.34 7.04 8.72
C ASN A 24 -10.77 8.39 9.32
N THR A 25 -12.02 8.77 9.07
CA THR A 25 -12.65 10.00 9.58
C THR A 25 -13.27 9.79 10.97
N ILE A 26 -13.52 10.86 11.72
CA ILE A 26 -14.23 10.81 12.99
C ILE A 26 -15.69 10.39 12.76
N GLY A 27 -16.23 9.56 13.66
CA GLY A 27 -17.63 9.11 13.62
C GLY A 27 -17.92 7.96 12.65
N THR A 28 -16.92 7.47 11.90
CA THR A 28 -17.06 6.29 11.05
C THR A 28 -16.62 5.01 11.76
N LYS A 29 -17.14 3.87 11.32
CA LYS A 29 -16.74 2.55 11.84
C LYS A 29 -15.23 2.31 11.61
N ARG A 30 -14.58 1.63 12.55
CA ARG A 30 -13.19 1.16 12.42
C ARG A 30 -13.01 0.36 11.12
N GLN A 31 -11.85 0.56 10.48
CA GLN A 31 -11.48 -0.08 9.21
C GLN A 31 -10.02 -0.54 9.19
N ASP A 32 -9.36 -0.60 10.35
CA ASP A 32 -8.04 -1.21 10.51
C ASP A 32 -8.11 -2.72 10.22
N PRO A 33 -7.03 -3.37 9.75
CA PRO A 33 -7.08 -4.77 9.31
C PRO A 33 -7.67 -5.75 10.34
N VAL A 34 -7.42 -5.51 11.63
CA VAL A 34 -7.91 -6.35 12.73
C VAL A 34 -9.35 -6.07 13.15
N SER A 35 -10.01 -5.06 12.56
CA SER A 35 -11.41 -4.71 12.86
C SER A 35 -12.46 -5.49 12.05
N TRP A 36 -12.01 -6.40 11.18
CA TRP A 36 -12.83 -7.19 10.27
C TRP A 36 -12.99 -8.63 10.75
N ASN A 37 -12.56 -9.62 9.96
CA ASN A 37 -12.58 -11.05 10.28
C ASN A 37 -11.18 -11.67 10.06
N SER A 38 -11.00 -12.91 10.50
CA SER A 38 -9.71 -13.61 10.37
C SER A 38 -9.24 -13.74 8.92
N THR A 39 -10.14 -14.02 7.98
CA THR A 39 -9.81 -14.09 6.55
C THR A 39 -9.21 -12.77 6.05
N PHE A 40 -9.76 -11.64 6.46
CA PHE A 40 -9.26 -10.32 6.08
C PHE A 40 -7.92 -10.02 6.74
N GLU A 41 -7.72 -10.45 7.99
CA GLU A 41 -6.44 -10.33 8.69
C GLU A 41 -5.34 -11.12 7.96
N ASP A 42 -5.60 -12.37 7.60
CA ASP A 42 -4.65 -13.25 6.93
C ASP A 42 -4.26 -12.71 5.55
N ILE A 43 -5.23 -12.22 4.78
CA ILE A 43 -4.97 -11.57 3.48
C ILE A 43 -4.14 -10.29 3.69
N SER A 44 -4.51 -9.45 4.66
CA SER A 44 -3.79 -8.22 4.95
C SER A 44 -2.34 -8.50 5.34
N ARG A 45 -2.11 -9.53 6.16
CA ARG A 45 -0.78 -9.99 6.58
C ARG A 45 0.06 -10.43 5.38
N SER A 46 -0.46 -11.32 4.54
CA SER A 46 0.25 -11.84 3.36
C SER A 46 0.70 -10.74 2.39
N VAL A 47 -0.16 -9.76 2.11
CA VAL A 47 0.18 -8.68 1.18
C VAL A 47 1.15 -7.67 1.82
N LEU A 48 1.01 -7.39 3.12
CA LEU A 48 1.97 -6.56 3.83
C LEU A 48 3.35 -7.22 3.89
N GLU A 49 3.44 -8.52 4.17
CA GLU A 49 4.69 -9.27 4.14
C GLU A 49 5.39 -9.14 2.78
N THR A 50 4.62 -9.27 1.68
CA THR A 50 5.14 -9.02 0.32
C THR A 50 5.71 -7.62 0.16
N ARG A 51 5.01 -6.58 0.64
CA ARG A 51 5.52 -5.20 0.63
C ARG A 51 6.82 -5.08 1.42
N TYR A 52 6.87 -5.68 2.62
CA TYR A 52 8.04 -5.61 3.49
C TYR A 52 9.26 -6.30 2.87
N THR A 53 9.08 -7.38 2.13
CA THR A 53 10.14 -8.02 1.33
C THR A 53 10.67 -7.10 0.23
N LEU A 54 9.81 -6.27 -0.38
CA LEU A 54 10.18 -5.33 -1.44
C LEU A 54 10.75 -4.00 -0.94
N LEU A 55 10.82 -3.75 0.38
CA LEU A 55 11.28 -2.47 0.92
C LEU A 55 12.68 -2.05 0.44
N PRO A 56 13.70 -2.93 0.37
CA PRO A 56 15.02 -2.53 -0.14
C PRO A 56 14.97 -2.05 -1.60
N TYR A 57 14.15 -2.71 -2.43
CA TYR A 57 13.95 -2.31 -3.82
C TYR A 57 13.20 -0.98 -3.91
N LEU A 58 12.10 -0.83 -3.17
CA LEU A 58 11.34 0.43 -3.12
C LEU A 58 12.21 1.59 -2.64
N TYR A 59 13.08 1.37 -1.66
CA TYR A 59 14.02 2.38 -1.17
C TYR A 59 15.05 2.77 -2.24
N THR A 60 15.53 1.81 -3.02
CA THR A 60 16.43 2.07 -4.14
C THR A 60 15.74 2.88 -5.24
N LEU A 61 14.46 2.60 -5.52
CA LEU A 61 13.67 3.41 -6.45
C LEU A 61 13.48 4.85 -5.94
N MET A 62 13.24 5.03 -4.62
CA MET A 62 13.17 6.36 -4.01
C MET A 62 14.49 7.13 -4.16
N TYR A 63 15.61 6.44 -3.94
CA TYR A 63 16.94 7.01 -4.14
C TYR A 63 17.13 7.48 -5.60
N LYS A 64 16.86 6.62 -6.58
CA LYS A 64 16.97 6.98 -8.01
C LYS A 64 16.02 8.11 -8.40
N ALA A 65 14.81 8.14 -7.84
CA ALA A 65 13.88 9.23 -8.08
C ALA A 65 14.41 10.56 -7.55
N HIS A 66 15.07 10.53 -6.38
CA HIS A 66 15.70 11.70 -5.78
C HIS A 66 16.94 12.18 -6.54
N THR A 67 17.81 11.27 -6.99
CA THR A 67 19.11 11.63 -7.61
C THR A 67 19.04 11.85 -9.10
N GLU A 68 18.19 11.11 -9.83
CA GLU A 68 18.15 11.09 -11.29
C GLU A 68 16.84 11.70 -11.84
N GLY A 69 15.88 12.03 -10.98
CA GLY A 69 14.56 12.52 -11.40
C GLY A 69 13.66 11.43 -12.01
N SER A 70 13.98 10.16 -11.81
CA SER A 70 13.17 9.02 -12.26
C SER A 70 11.85 8.90 -11.49
N THR A 71 10.92 8.09 -12.00
CA THR A 71 9.63 7.82 -11.35
C THR A 71 9.65 6.49 -10.59
N VAL A 72 9.00 6.46 -9.42
CA VAL A 72 8.80 5.22 -8.61
C VAL A 72 7.56 4.46 -9.06
N VAL A 73 6.41 5.13 -9.14
CA VAL A 73 5.21 4.57 -9.75
C VAL A 73 5.24 4.97 -11.22
N ARG A 74 5.33 3.98 -12.10
CA ARG A 74 5.52 4.20 -13.53
C ARG A 74 4.44 3.48 -14.34
N PRO A 75 3.80 4.14 -15.33
CA PRO A 75 2.92 3.45 -16.26
C PRO A 75 3.74 2.59 -17.22
N LEU A 76 3.18 1.47 -17.68
CA LEU A 76 3.88 0.55 -18.60
C LEU A 76 4.38 1.21 -19.90
N LEU A 77 3.74 2.31 -20.34
CA LEU A 77 4.17 3.07 -21.52
C LEU A 77 5.54 3.76 -21.34
N HIS A 78 5.98 3.99 -20.10
CA HIS A 78 7.20 4.74 -19.78
C HIS A 78 8.40 3.83 -19.44
N GLU A 79 8.27 2.52 -19.62
CA GLU A 79 9.41 1.59 -19.52
C GLU A 79 10.33 1.67 -20.75
#